data_AF-A0AAW1TYL3-F1
#
_entry.id   AF-A0AAW1TYL3-F1
#
_cell.length_a   1.000
_cell.length_b   1.000
_cell.length_c   1.000
_cell.angle_alpha   90.00
_cell.angle_beta   90.00
_cell.angle_gamma   90.00
#
_symmetry.space_group_name_H-M   'P 1'
#
loop_
_entity.id
_entity.type
_entity.pdbx_description
1 polymer ?
#
loop_
_entity_poly.entity_id
_entity_poly.type
_entity_poly.pdbx_seq_one_letter_code
_entity_poly.pdbx_strand_id
1 'polypeptide(L)'
;MANSDESSGRNVPKENKQPFKVSKYKQFLYNKDTPGKLVASEYIGGIATSTFTFLKTANPPELPAEKAYPLGKVRINQKKTDDIKKLMEYTVGYEAFYDTIIQ
;
A
#
# COMPACT_ATOMS: atom_id res chain seq x y z
N MET A 1 -5.33 -22.51 6.02
CA MET A 1 -5.96 -21.32 5.41
C MET A 1 -6.50 -20.44 6.52
N ALA A 2 -6.21 -19.14 6.49
CA ALA A 2 -6.80 -18.19 7.43
C ALA A 2 -8.26 -17.89 7.03
N ASN A 3 -9.13 -17.66 8.02
CA ASN A 3 -10.52 -17.25 7.79
C ASN A 3 -10.59 -15.72 7.76
N SER A 4 -11.52 -15.18 6.98
CA SER A 4 -11.75 -13.74 6.92
C SER A 4 -12.51 -13.23 8.17
N ASP A 5 -12.38 -11.95 8.53
CA ASP A 5 -13.04 -11.36 9.70
C ASP A 5 -14.58 -11.40 9.59
N GLU A 6 -15.12 -11.51 8.38
CA GLU A 6 -16.56 -11.60 8.13
C GLU A 6 -17.19 -12.87 8.71
N SER A 7 -16.42 -13.94 8.88
CA SER A 7 -16.89 -15.24 9.41
C SER A 7 -16.09 -15.74 10.62
N SER A 8 -14.92 -15.17 10.91
CA SER A 8 -14.09 -15.55 12.06
C SER A 8 -14.72 -15.13 13.40
N GLY A 9 -14.73 -16.03 14.38
CA GLY A 9 -15.30 -15.79 15.71
C GLY A 9 -16.83 -15.62 15.76
N ARG A 10 -17.51 -15.67 14.62
CA ARG A 10 -18.97 -15.66 14.52
C ARG A 10 -19.48 -17.11 14.53
N ASN A 11 -20.68 -17.33 15.08
CA ASN A 11 -21.31 -18.65 15.19
C ASN A 11 -21.87 -19.14 13.82
N VAL A 12 -21.04 -19.04 12.78
CA VAL A 12 -21.37 -19.40 11.40
C VAL A 12 -21.04 -20.88 11.20
N PRO A 13 -21.99 -21.69 10.66
CA PRO A 13 -21.74 -23.10 10.34
C PRO A 13 -20.48 -23.28 9.48
N LYS A 14 -19.76 -24.39 9.69
CA LYS A 14 -18.45 -24.64 9.04
C LYS A 14 -18.53 -24.57 7.51
N GLU A 15 -19.62 -25.07 6.92
CA GLU A 15 -19.88 -25.03 5.47
C GLU A 15 -20.02 -23.60 4.92
N ASN A 16 -20.46 -22.66 5.77
CA ASN A 16 -20.73 -21.27 5.40
C ASN A 16 -19.59 -20.33 5.78
N LYS A 17 -18.51 -20.85 6.39
CA LYS A 17 -17.32 -20.05 6.67
C LYS A 17 -16.67 -19.69 5.35
N GLN A 18 -16.49 -18.40 5.12
CA GLN A 18 -15.89 -17.91 3.90
C GLN A 18 -14.38 -18.19 3.93
N PRO A 19 -13.85 -19.10 3.07
CA PRO A 19 -12.43 -19.37 3.03
C PRO A 19 -11.72 -18.23 2.30
N PHE A 20 -10.49 -17.94 2.73
CA PHE A 20 -9.63 -17.02 2.00
C PHE A 20 -9.27 -17.60 0.63
N LYS A 21 -9.73 -16.94 -0.44
CA LYS A 21 -9.22 -17.16 -1.79
C LYS A 21 -7.97 -16.29 -1.97
N VAL A 22 -6.84 -16.93 -2.25
CA VAL A 22 -5.61 -16.22 -2.59
C VAL A 22 -5.85 -15.47 -3.90
N SER A 23 -5.92 -14.14 -3.83
CA SER A 23 -6.14 -13.33 -5.03
C SER A 23 -4.93 -13.39 -5.97
N LYS A 24 -5.18 -13.27 -7.28
CA LYS A 24 -4.11 -13.12 -8.30
C LYS A 24 -3.45 -11.74 -8.24
N TYR A 25 -4.16 -10.73 -7.73
CA TYR A 25 -3.69 -9.36 -7.54
C TYR A 25 -3.92 -8.92 -6.09
N LYS A 26 -2.90 -8.37 -5.44
CA LYS A 26 -2.98 -7.90 -4.05
C LYS A 26 -3.05 -6.38 -4.04
N GLN A 27 -4.23 -5.83 -3.76
CA GLN A 27 -4.38 -4.41 -3.41
C GLN A 27 -4.34 -4.28 -1.89
N PHE A 28 -3.42 -3.47 -1.37
CA PHE A 28 -3.30 -3.16 0.05
C PHE A 28 -3.84 -1.75 0.28
N LEU A 29 -4.90 -1.65 1.07
CA LEU A 29 -5.51 -0.37 1.44
C LEU A 29 -5.26 -0.13 2.93
N TYR A 30 -4.41 0.85 3.23
CA TYR A 30 -4.23 1.34 4.59
C TYR A 30 -5.22 2.47 4.85
N ASN A 31 -6.01 2.34 5.91
CA ASN A 31 -6.92 3.38 6.39
C ASN A 31 -6.54 3.76 7.82
N LYS A 32 -6.24 5.04 8.05
CA LYS A 32 -5.94 5.60 9.38
C LYS A 32 -7.11 5.49 10.36
N ASP A 33 -8.34 5.44 9.87
CA ASP A 33 -9.57 5.36 10.68
C ASP A 33 -9.81 3.93 11.20
N THR A 34 -9.17 2.93 10.59
CA THR A 34 -9.19 1.54 11.05
C THR A 34 -7.77 0.98 11.20
N PRO A 35 -7.01 1.46 12.21
CA PRO A 35 -5.66 0.96 12.47
C PRO A 35 -5.68 -0.55 12.73
N GLY A 36 -4.67 -1.25 12.22
CA GLY A 36 -4.56 -2.68 12.45
C GLY A 36 -5.45 -3.56 11.57
N LYS A 37 -6.23 -2.97 10.65
CA LYS A 37 -7.06 -3.71 9.69
C LYS A 37 -6.52 -3.58 8.28
N LEU A 38 -6.59 -4.68 7.55
CA LEU A 38 -6.21 -4.80 6.15
C LEU A 38 -7.43 -5.22 5.33
N VAL A 39 -7.77 -4.46 4.30
CA VAL A 39 -8.77 -4.85 3.30
C VAL A 39 -8.04 -5.37 2.07
N ALA A 40 -8.37 -6.58 1.64
CA ALA A 40 -7.88 -7.18 0.41
C ALA A 40 -9.03 -7.37 -0.58
N SER A 41 -8.77 -7.12 -1.86
CA SER A 41 -9.70 -7.40 -2.96
C SER A 41 -9.09 -8.41 -3.94
N GLU A 42 -9.95 -9.09 -4.71
CA GLU A 42 -9.51 -10.06 -5.72
C GLU A 42 -8.79 -9.39 -6.90
N TYR A 43 -9.09 -8.13 -7.19
CA TYR A 43 -8.50 -7.29 -8.23
C TYR A 43 -8.57 -5.80 -7.85
N ILE A 44 -7.79 -4.95 -8.53
CA ILE A 44 -7.79 -3.50 -8.27
C ILE A 44 -9.20 -2.95 -8.58
N GLY A 45 -9.84 -2.34 -7.57
CA GLY A 45 -11.20 -1.82 -7.69
C GLY A 45 -12.31 -2.88 -7.63
N GLY A 46 -12.01 -4.09 -7.16
CA GLY A 46 -13.01 -5.14 -7.02
C GLY A 46 -14.05 -4.87 -5.93
N ILE A 47 -15.30 -5.24 -6.24
CA ILE A 47 -16.46 -5.07 -5.33
C ILE A 47 -16.39 -6.09 -4.17
N ALA A 48 -15.84 -7.28 -4.44
CA ALA A 48 -15.63 -8.29 -3.42
C ALA A 48 -14.35 -7.98 -2.63
N THR A 49 -14.49 -7.80 -1.33
CA THR A 49 -13.39 -7.52 -0.41
C THR A 49 -13.46 -8.43 0.81
N SER A 50 -12.29 -8.78 1.34
CA SER A 50 -12.16 -9.46 2.62
C SER A 50 -11.33 -8.60 3.57
N THR A 51 -11.78 -8.49 4.81
CA THR A 51 -11.08 -7.76 5.86
C THR A 51 -10.31 -8.71 6.76
N PHE A 52 -9.12 -8.29 7.16
CA PHE A 52 -8.26 -8.99 8.09
C PHE A 52 -7.83 -8.04 9.19
N THR A 53 -7.97 -8.48 10.43
CA THR A 53 -7.31 -7.80 11.54
C THR A 53 -5.89 -8.39 11.68
N PHE A 54 -4.88 -7.53 11.65
CA PHE A 54 -3.51 -7.95 11.97
C PHE A 54 -3.50 -8.59 13.36
N LEU A 55 -2.64 -9.61 13.55
CA LEU A 55 -2.40 -10.15 14.88
C LEU A 55 -2.02 -8.97 15.79
N LYS A 56 -2.76 -8.77 16.88
CA LYS A 56 -2.42 -7.73 17.86
C LYS A 56 -1.03 -8.05 18.40
N THR A 57 -0.01 -7.39 17.86
CA THR A 57 1.31 -7.43 18.47
C THR A 57 1.27 -6.47 19.65
N ALA A 58 1.66 -6.95 20.83
CA ALA A 58 1.73 -6.11 22.04
C ALA A 58 2.58 -4.85 21.80
N ASN A 59 3.56 -4.98 20.89
CA ASN A 59 4.36 -3.89 20.38
C ASN A 59 4.14 -3.79 18.86
N PRO A 60 3.66 -2.66 18.32
CA PRO A 60 3.70 -2.42 16.87
C PRO A 60 5.16 -2.48 16.39
N PRO A 61 5.43 -2.89 15.14
CA PRO A 61 6.77 -2.81 14.59
C PRO A 61 7.25 -1.36 14.63
N GLU A 62 8.47 -1.15 15.13
CA GLU A 62 9.06 0.17 15.15
C GLU A 62 9.25 0.65 13.72
N LEU A 63 8.75 1.85 13.42
CA LEU A 63 9.05 2.49 12.15
C LEU A 63 10.55 2.82 12.12
N PRO A 64 11.23 2.64 10.97
CA PRO A 64 12.63 3.00 10.86
C PRO A 64 12.83 4.46 11.28
N ALA A 65 13.56 4.69 12.37
CA ALA A 65 13.92 6.03 12.83
C ALA A 65 15.08 6.62 12.00
N GLU A 66 15.82 5.75 11.31
CA GLU A 66 16.92 6.14 10.45
C GLU A 66 16.37 6.77 9.16
N LYS A 67 16.95 7.92 8.79
CA LYS A 67 16.66 8.54 7.49
C LYS A 67 17.08 7.57 6.40
N ALA A 68 16.18 7.29 5.46
CA ALA A 68 16.46 6.42 4.31
C ALA A 68 17.71 6.85 3.51
N TYR A 69 18.02 8.15 3.52
CA TYR A 69 19.17 8.71 2.82
C TYR A 69 19.93 9.69 3.73
N PRO A 70 20.89 9.22 4.54
CA PRO A 70 21.60 10.04 5.53
C PRO A 70 22.50 11.12 4.90
N LEU A 71 22.99 10.87 3.68
CA LEU A 71 23.85 11.79 2.92
C LEU A 71 23.08 12.70 1.93
N GLY A 72 21.75 12.73 2.00
CA GLY A 72 20.92 13.60 1.14
C GLY A 72 20.14 12.83 0.07
N LYS A 73 20.17 13.27 -1.19
CA LYS A 73 19.36 12.66 -2.26
C LYS A 73 20.10 11.51 -2.93
N VAL A 74 19.39 10.44 -3.27
CA VAL A 74 19.90 9.41 -4.19
C VAL A 74 19.66 9.87 -5.62
N ARG A 75 20.69 9.72 -6.47
CA ARG A 75 20.58 10.05 -7.89
C ARG A 75 19.48 9.21 -8.53
N ILE A 76 18.58 9.89 -9.22
CA ILE A 76 17.54 9.25 -10.02
C ILE A 76 18.19 8.68 -11.28
N ASN A 77 17.68 7.54 -11.75
CA ASN A 77 18.16 6.95 -12.99
C ASN A 77 18.01 7.93 -14.17
N GLN A 78 19.06 8.06 -14.99
CA GLN A 78 19.08 8.97 -16.13
C GLN A 78 17.88 8.81 -17.07
N LYS A 79 17.42 7.58 -17.31
CA LYS A 79 16.24 7.34 -18.16
C LYS A 79 14.99 8.03 -17.61
N LYS A 80 14.85 8.05 -16.28
CA LYS A 80 13.71 8.71 -15.63
C LYS A 80 13.83 10.23 -15.66
N THR A 81 15.02 10.78 -15.50
CA THR A 81 15.21 12.24 -15.61
C THR A 81 14.98 12.70 -17.05
N ASP A 82 15.39 11.92 -18.05
CA ASP A 82 15.12 12.21 -19.46
C ASP A 82 13.62 12.15 -19.80
N ASP A 83 12.89 11.21 -19.22
CA ASP A 83 11.42 11.15 -19.38
C ASP A 83 10.71 12.33 -18.70
N ILE A 84 11.17 12.78 -17.53
CA ILE A 84 10.62 13.98 -16.88
C ILE A 84 10.86 15.22 -17.75
N LYS A 85 12.05 15.36 -18.36
CA LYS A 85 12.36 16.48 -19.26
C LYS A 85 11.37 16.60 -20.42
N LYS A 86 10.92 15.47 -20.98
CA LYS A 86 9.89 15.46 -22.05
C LYS A 86 8.54 15.99 -21.57
N LEU A 87 8.26 15.89 -20.27
CA LEU A 87 7.00 16.32 -19.68
C LEU A 87 7.06 17.74 -19.11
N MET A 88 8.22 18.42 -19.15
CA MET A 88 8.37 19.77 -18.57
C MET A 88 7.47 20.81 -19.23
N GLU A 89 7.10 20.62 -20.50
CA GLU A 89 6.15 21.50 -21.18
C GLU A 89 4.75 21.49 -20.53
N TYR A 90 4.42 20.45 -19.75
CA TYR A 90 3.15 20.30 -19.03
C TYR A 90 3.24 20.66 -17.54
N THR A 91 4.40 21.08 -17.03
CA THR A 91 4.61 21.35 -15.59
C THR A 91 4.53 22.83 -15.24
N VAL A 92 3.75 23.62 -16.00
CA VAL A 92 3.63 25.07 -15.81
C VAL A 92 3.17 25.41 -14.38
N GLY A 93 3.92 26.26 -13.69
CA GLY A 93 3.69 26.65 -12.30
C GLY A 93 4.33 25.73 -11.25
N TYR A 94 5.00 24.66 -11.67
CA TYR A 94 5.71 23.72 -10.80
C TYR A 94 7.18 23.52 -11.21
N GLU A 95 7.70 24.36 -12.10
CA GLU A 95 9.04 24.23 -12.70
C GLU A 95 10.12 24.16 -11.61
N ALA A 96 10.03 25.06 -10.63
CA ALA A 96 10.97 25.12 -9.51
C ALA A 96 11.08 23.79 -8.74
N PHE A 97 9.99 23.02 -8.63
CA PHE A 97 10.02 21.70 -7.99
C PHE A 97 10.79 20.69 -8.84
N TYR A 98 10.46 20.59 -10.13
CA TYR A 98 11.07 19.63 -11.05
C TYR A 98 12.56 19.93 -11.32
N ASP A 99 12.96 21.20 -11.33
CA ASP A 99 14.36 21.59 -11.45
C ASP A 99 15.21 21.03 -10.31
N THR A 100 14.68 20.92 -9.09
CA THR A 100 15.40 20.31 -7.96
C THR A 100 15.56 18.78 -8.06
N ILE A 101 14.86 18.15 -9.00
CA ILE A 101 14.84 16.70 -9.22
C ILE A 101 15.75 16.31 -10.40
N ILE A 102 15.86 17.18 -11.42
CA ILE A 102 16.59 16.92 -12.66
C ILE A 102 18.10 17.20 -12.55
N GLN A 103 18.56 17.91 -11.52
CA GLN A 103 19.99 18.12 -11.19
C GLN A 103 20.76 16.80 -11.01
#